data_AF-A0A2T2X0B1-F1
#
_entry.id   AF-A0A2T2X0B1-F1
#
_cell.length_a   1.000
_cell.length_b   1.000
_cell.length_c   1.000
_cell.angle_alpha   90.00
_cell.angle_beta   90.00
_cell.angle_gamma   90.00
#
_symmetry.space_group_name_H-M   'P 1'
#
loop_
_entity.id
_entity.type
_entity.pdbx_description
1 polymer ?
#
loop_
_entity_poly.entity_id
_entity_poly.type
_entity_poly.pdbx_seq_one_letter_code
_entity_poly.pdbx_strand_id
1 'polypeptide(L)'
;MQTKHVVALSAAATLLALTVPTGLSFAASAPDFTQDGFPTVVKTITVSPTAAATIKAGDITISIPAGTFSQPVNFSLLEGPVSKIAMNEPAGMQTFADFAFKVTETSNNTLVTTFNKPVIFSITNPAVNADTEYYDISPSGQYALNPIPATISGTTLSHAIKADTVAWAVADPTVPDFTQHGFPNVIAKTTFTPGQATSVSANGITVDIPANTFSTPVTFELLQGPIANFTANAPSSQAPVTDFAFKVINNQTGALVGKFNAAVIAKITNSQINSASKYWDITPSGTYQANPIAPTITGDTLSHPIDAAAVGWVITSPAVHQATSPVTGLPIAPILGGGAVMVLAGLYLVVRKGAVH
;
A
#
# COMPACT_ATOMS: atom_id res chain seq x y z
N MET A 1 54.78 -32.63 15.20
CA MET A 1 53.77 -33.02 14.18
C MET A 1 52.50 -33.43 14.91
N GLN A 2 51.55 -32.51 15.06
CA GLN A 2 50.24 -32.77 15.67
C GLN A 2 49.21 -32.87 14.54
N THR A 3 48.66 -34.06 14.35
CA THR A 3 47.54 -34.35 13.46
C THR A 3 46.24 -33.88 14.13
N LYS A 4 45.62 -32.84 13.59
CA LYS A 4 44.29 -32.38 13.99
C LYS A 4 43.23 -33.31 13.35
N HIS A 5 42.48 -33.99 14.20
CA HIS A 5 41.22 -34.64 13.80
C HIS A 5 40.16 -33.57 13.55
N VAL A 6 39.60 -33.56 12.33
CA VAL A 6 38.41 -32.78 11.99
C VAL A 6 37.19 -33.65 12.30
N VAL A 7 36.42 -33.24 13.30
CA VAL A 7 35.11 -33.84 13.62
C VAL A 7 34.09 -33.27 12.63
N ALA A 8 33.47 -34.15 11.85
CA ALA A 8 32.33 -33.81 10.99
C ALA A 8 31.08 -33.64 11.87
N LEU A 9 30.55 -32.42 11.91
CA LEU A 9 29.30 -32.10 12.60
C LEU A 9 28.13 -32.38 11.64
N SER A 10 27.34 -33.42 11.91
CA SER A 10 26.10 -33.70 11.20
C SER A 10 25.02 -32.71 11.66
N ALA A 11 24.58 -31.84 10.76
CA ALA A 11 23.41 -31.00 11.00
C ALA A 11 22.14 -31.85 10.83
N ALA A 12 21.51 -32.21 11.95
CA ALA A 12 20.18 -32.78 11.98
C ALA A 12 19.17 -31.69 11.62
N ALA A 13 18.49 -31.81 10.48
CA ALA A 13 17.39 -30.93 10.10
C ALA A 13 16.16 -31.26 10.96
N THR A 14 15.85 -30.39 11.92
CA THR A 14 14.62 -30.47 12.71
C THR A 14 13.45 -30.04 11.82
N LEU A 15 12.57 -30.98 11.49
CA LEU A 15 11.34 -30.72 10.76
C LEU A 15 10.35 -30.03 11.72
N LEU A 16 10.25 -28.70 11.68
CA LEU A 16 9.17 -27.98 12.35
C LEU A 16 7.87 -28.24 11.57
N ALA A 17 6.93 -28.95 12.20
CA ALA A 17 5.56 -29.04 11.72
C ALA A 17 4.89 -27.66 11.88
N LEU A 18 4.79 -26.89 10.80
CA LEU A 18 3.93 -25.72 10.75
C LEU A 18 2.46 -26.18 10.77
N THR A 19 1.75 -25.86 11.85
CA THR A 19 0.29 -25.85 11.88
C THR A 19 -0.19 -24.69 11.00
N VAL A 20 -0.72 -25.01 9.82
CA VAL A 20 -1.28 -24.04 8.88
C VAL A 20 -2.68 -23.63 9.38
N PRO A 21 -3.00 -22.34 9.53
CA PRO A 21 -4.37 -21.91 9.80
C PRO A 21 -5.26 -22.32 8.62
N THR A 22 -6.45 -22.85 8.92
CA THR A 22 -7.43 -23.30 7.92
C THR A 22 -7.93 -22.11 7.11
N GLY A 23 -7.26 -21.83 5.99
CA GLY A 23 -7.76 -20.96 4.94
C GLY A 23 -9.06 -21.50 4.36
N LEU A 24 -9.84 -20.60 3.76
CA LEU A 24 -11.09 -20.92 3.07
C LEU A 24 -10.85 -22.06 2.07
N SER A 25 -11.47 -23.21 2.32
CA SER A 25 -11.41 -24.39 1.47
C SER A 25 -12.56 -24.32 0.46
N PHE A 26 -12.25 -24.15 -0.82
CA PHE A 26 -13.23 -24.27 -1.90
C PHE A 26 -13.47 -25.75 -2.23
N ALA A 27 -14.74 -26.12 -2.47
CA ALA A 27 -15.20 -27.51 -2.58
C ALA A 27 -14.60 -28.31 -3.76
N ALA A 28 -14.58 -29.64 -3.60
CA ALA A 28 -13.69 -30.62 -4.22
C ALA A 28 -14.03 -31.14 -5.64
N SER A 29 -14.82 -30.44 -6.46
CA SER A 29 -14.90 -30.77 -7.89
C SER A 29 -13.91 -29.89 -8.64
N ALA A 30 -12.94 -30.51 -9.31
CA ALA A 30 -11.99 -29.86 -10.22
C ALA A 30 -12.69 -28.83 -11.11
N PRO A 31 -12.51 -27.52 -10.90
CA PRO A 31 -13.07 -26.54 -11.81
C PRO A 31 -12.40 -26.66 -13.19
N ASP A 32 -13.18 -26.66 -14.26
CA ASP A 32 -12.63 -26.51 -15.61
C ASP A 32 -12.52 -25.02 -15.91
N PHE A 33 -11.35 -24.44 -15.62
CA PHE A 33 -11.11 -23.00 -15.74
C PHE A 33 -11.32 -22.43 -17.15
N THR A 34 -11.45 -23.28 -18.18
CA THR A 34 -11.87 -22.83 -19.52
C THR A 34 -13.27 -22.22 -19.54
N GLN A 35 -14.11 -22.54 -18.54
CA GLN A 35 -15.43 -21.95 -18.34
C GLN A 35 -15.42 -20.77 -17.35
N ASP A 36 -14.34 -20.61 -16.58
CA ASP A 36 -14.26 -19.74 -15.41
C ASP A 36 -13.17 -18.66 -15.56
N GLY A 37 -13.21 -17.93 -16.69
CA GLY A 37 -12.33 -16.77 -16.92
C GLY A 37 -11.02 -17.04 -17.66
N PHE A 38 -10.60 -18.31 -17.81
CA PHE A 38 -9.37 -18.73 -18.49
C PHE A 38 -9.64 -19.56 -19.77
N PRO A 39 -10.36 -19.02 -20.77
CA PRO A 39 -10.83 -19.80 -21.92
C PRO A 39 -9.71 -20.24 -22.87
N THR A 40 -8.52 -19.65 -22.78
CA THR A 40 -7.45 -19.85 -23.75
C THR A 40 -6.47 -20.91 -23.26
N VAL A 41 -6.40 -22.04 -23.96
CA VAL A 41 -5.30 -22.99 -23.81
C VAL A 41 -4.08 -22.42 -24.54
N VAL A 42 -3.09 -21.94 -23.79
CA VAL A 42 -1.90 -21.32 -24.38
C VAL A 42 -0.91 -22.38 -24.83
N LYS A 43 -0.80 -23.47 -24.07
CA LYS A 43 0.07 -24.61 -24.40
C LYS A 43 -0.36 -25.86 -23.68
N THR A 44 -0.16 -27.02 -24.32
CA THR A 44 -0.35 -28.34 -23.72
C THR A 44 0.88 -29.19 -23.96
N ILE A 45 1.27 -29.97 -22.96
CA ILE A 45 2.29 -31.01 -23.07
C ILE A 45 1.78 -32.32 -22.49
N THR A 46 2.31 -33.45 -22.99
CA THR A 46 2.10 -34.75 -22.34
C THR A 46 3.24 -35.00 -21.35
N VAL A 47 2.89 -35.32 -20.11
CA VAL A 47 3.84 -35.57 -19.03
C VAL A 47 3.80 -37.05 -18.66
N SER A 48 4.96 -37.70 -18.67
CA SER A 48 5.13 -39.08 -18.20
C SER A 48 5.37 -39.11 -16.68
N PRO A 49 4.86 -40.12 -15.93
CA PRO A 49 5.13 -40.27 -14.50
C PRO A 49 6.62 -40.29 -14.13
N THR A 50 7.49 -40.76 -15.03
CA THR A 50 8.90 -41.03 -14.74
C THR A 50 9.86 -39.94 -15.20
N ALA A 51 9.38 -38.92 -15.91
CA ALA A 51 10.22 -37.87 -16.48
C ALA A 51 9.84 -36.50 -15.91
N ALA A 52 10.84 -35.65 -15.71
CA ALA A 52 10.58 -34.24 -15.47
C ALA A 52 10.15 -33.58 -16.80
N ALA A 53 9.32 -32.55 -16.71
CA ALA A 53 8.84 -31.80 -17.85
C ALA A 53 8.83 -30.30 -17.53
N THR A 54 8.83 -29.48 -18.59
CA THR A 54 8.70 -28.03 -18.47
C THR A 54 7.73 -27.55 -19.53
N ILE A 55 6.81 -26.69 -19.12
CA ILE A 55 5.93 -25.93 -20.02
C ILE A 55 6.26 -24.44 -19.86
N LYS A 56 6.46 -23.76 -20.99
CA LYS A 56 6.77 -22.34 -21.05
C LYS A 56 5.86 -21.66 -22.07
N ALA A 57 5.24 -20.56 -21.66
CA ALA A 57 4.45 -19.66 -22.49
C ALA A 57 4.67 -18.22 -22.01
N GLY A 58 5.08 -17.33 -22.92
CA GLY A 58 5.46 -15.96 -22.55
C GLY A 58 6.50 -15.93 -21.42
N ASP A 59 6.18 -15.16 -20.38
CA ASP A 59 6.99 -14.97 -19.18
C ASP A 59 6.79 -16.10 -18.14
N ILE A 60 5.78 -16.96 -18.33
CA ILE A 60 5.43 -18.04 -17.40
C ILE A 60 6.19 -19.32 -17.76
N THR A 61 6.78 -19.94 -16.73
CA THR A 61 7.41 -21.25 -16.80
C THR A 61 6.89 -22.13 -15.66
N ILE A 62 6.43 -23.34 -15.99
CA ILE A 62 6.07 -24.36 -15.01
C ILE A 62 7.07 -25.51 -15.14
N SER A 63 7.78 -25.80 -14.05
CA SER A 63 8.65 -26.96 -13.93
C SER A 63 7.92 -28.08 -13.20
N ILE A 64 7.85 -29.25 -13.83
CA ILE A 64 7.12 -30.41 -13.37
C ILE A 64 8.14 -31.51 -13.04
N PRO A 65 8.44 -31.78 -11.76
CA PRO A 65 9.36 -32.84 -11.38
C PRO A 65 8.88 -34.23 -11.80
N ALA A 66 9.81 -35.17 -12.02
CA ALA A 66 9.47 -36.59 -12.20
C ALA A 66 8.72 -37.13 -10.96
N GLY A 67 7.68 -37.92 -11.19
CA GLY A 67 6.81 -38.46 -10.14
C GLY A 67 5.74 -37.50 -9.63
N THR A 68 5.51 -36.35 -10.30
CA THR A 68 4.39 -35.44 -9.98
C THR A 68 3.03 -36.12 -10.17
N PHE A 69 2.90 -36.97 -11.20
CA PHE A 69 1.68 -37.69 -11.54
C PHE A 69 1.89 -39.19 -11.50
N SER A 70 0.87 -39.94 -11.08
CA SER A 70 0.90 -41.42 -11.04
C SER A 70 0.65 -42.06 -12.40
N GLN A 71 -0.03 -41.33 -13.30
CA GLN A 71 -0.35 -41.75 -14.67
C GLN A 71 0.09 -40.69 -15.66
N PRO A 72 0.26 -41.01 -16.95
CA PRO A 72 0.50 -39.99 -17.97
C PRO A 72 -0.67 -39.01 -18.05
N VAL A 73 -0.35 -37.71 -18.13
CA VAL A 73 -1.35 -36.63 -18.19
C VAL A 73 -1.08 -35.68 -19.36
N ASN A 74 -2.13 -35.09 -19.89
CA ASN A 74 -2.05 -33.85 -20.65
C ASN A 74 -2.09 -32.69 -19.65
N PHE A 75 -1.01 -31.91 -19.59
CA PHE A 75 -0.90 -30.73 -18.75
C PHE A 75 -1.06 -29.50 -19.63
N SER A 76 -2.13 -28.74 -19.44
CA SER A 76 -2.42 -27.52 -20.18
C SER A 76 -2.25 -26.29 -19.30
N LEU A 77 -1.55 -25.28 -19.83
CA LEU A 77 -1.47 -23.95 -19.25
C LEU A 77 -2.55 -23.08 -19.90
N LEU A 78 -3.38 -22.46 -19.07
CA LEU A 78 -4.48 -21.61 -19.46
C LEU A 78 -4.19 -20.16 -19.09
N GLU A 79 -4.67 -19.22 -19.90
CA GLU A 79 -4.67 -17.78 -19.62
C GLU A 79 -6.05 -17.18 -19.93
N GLY A 80 -6.42 -16.15 -19.20
CA GLY A 80 -7.59 -15.31 -19.45
C GLY A 80 -7.20 -13.94 -20.01
N PRO A 81 -8.17 -13.15 -20.51
CA PRO A 81 -7.94 -11.72 -20.68
C PRO A 81 -7.77 -11.08 -19.30
N VAL A 82 -6.57 -10.57 -19.00
CA VAL A 82 -6.26 -9.87 -17.73
C VAL A 82 -7.35 -8.85 -17.36
N SER A 83 -7.89 -8.10 -18.34
CA SER A 83 -8.95 -7.11 -18.11
C SER A 83 -10.26 -7.69 -17.56
N LYS A 84 -10.56 -8.97 -17.81
CA LYS A 84 -11.72 -9.66 -17.25
C LYS A 84 -11.44 -10.18 -15.84
N ILE A 85 -10.26 -10.73 -15.62
CA ILE A 85 -9.82 -11.24 -14.31
C ILE A 85 -9.68 -10.07 -13.31
N ALA A 86 -9.12 -8.95 -13.76
CA ALA A 86 -8.93 -7.73 -12.97
C ALA A 86 -10.24 -7.05 -12.51
N MET A 87 -11.42 -7.42 -13.02
CA MET A 87 -12.69 -6.81 -12.56
C MET A 87 -12.97 -7.02 -11.07
N ASN A 88 -12.39 -8.07 -10.48
CA ASN A 88 -12.55 -8.41 -9.07
C ASN A 88 -11.24 -8.25 -8.28
N GLU A 89 -10.24 -7.56 -8.85
CA GLU A 89 -8.96 -7.40 -8.17
C GLU A 89 -9.10 -6.56 -6.88
N PRO A 90 -8.25 -6.78 -5.87
CA PRO A 90 -8.28 -5.98 -4.66
C PRO A 90 -8.07 -4.49 -4.97
N ALA A 91 -8.81 -3.62 -4.28
CA ALA A 91 -8.68 -2.18 -4.47
C ALA A 91 -7.24 -1.71 -4.24
N GLY A 92 -6.72 -0.92 -5.18
CA GLY A 92 -5.33 -0.46 -5.12
C GLY A 92 -4.30 -1.47 -5.63
N MET A 93 -4.72 -2.56 -6.26
CA MET A 93 -3.86 -3.49 -7.00
C MET A 93 -4.06 -3.33 -8.51
N GLN A 94 -3.08 -3.76 -9.29
CA GLN A 94 -3.13 -3.91 -10.73
C GLN A 94 -2.60 -5.29 -11.11
N THR A 95 -3.50 -6.14 -11.58
CA THR A 95 -3.19 -7.46 -12.11
C THR A 95 -2.49 -7.30 -13.45
N PHE A 96 -1.31 -7.92 -13.60
CA PHE A 96 -0.55 -7.89 -14.85
C PHE A 96 -0.30 -9.28 -15.45
N ALA A 97 -0.55 -10.34 -14.69
CA ALA A 97 -0.51 -11.71 -15.19
C ALA A 97 -1.55 -12.58 -14.46
N ASP A 98 -2.10 -13.55 -15.18
CA ASP A 98 -3.02 -14.56 -14.66
C ASP A 98 -2.75 -15.89 -15.36
N PHE A 99 -3.00 -17.00 -14.66
CA PHE A 99 -2.94 -18.32 -15.27
C PHE A 99 -3.77 -19.35 -14.49
N ALA A 100 -4.11 -20.45 -15.17
CA ALA A 100 -4.69 -21.64 -14.55
C ALA A 100 -4.12 -22.90 -15.19
N PHE A 101 -4.37 -24.06 -14.60
CA PHE A 101 -4.06 -25.34 -15.22
C PHE A 101 -5.32 -26.07 -15.65
N LYS A 102 -5.14 -26.97 -16.62
CA LYS A 102 -6.08 -28.05 -16.89
C LYS A 102 -5.29 -29.32 -17.11
N VAL A 103 -5.36 -30.21 -16.12
CA VAL A 103 -4.63 -31.48 -16.14
C VAL A 103 -5.61 -32.63 -16.31
N THR A 104 -5.42 -33.43 -17.37
CA THR A 104 -6.28 -34.59 -17.64
C THR A 104 -5.47 -35.86 -17.85
N GLU A 105 -5.89 -36.99 -17.30
CA GLU A 105 -5.29 -38.30 -17.63
C GLU A 105 -5.42 -38.61 -19.13
N THR A 106 -4.35 -39.10 -19.76
CA THR A 106 -4.37 -39.38 -21.21
C THR A 106 -5.25 -40.57 -21.59
N SER A 107 -5.57 -41.44 -20.63
CA SER A 107 -6.31 -42.69 -20.87
C SER A 107 -7.82 -42.48 -20.98
N ASN A 108 -8.37 -41.52 -20.23
CA ASN A 108 -9.81 -41.36 -20.03
C ASN A 108 -10.26 -39.89 -19.98
N ASN A 109 -9.34 -38.92 -20.12
CA ASN A 109 -9.58 -37.48 -20.01
C ASN A 109 -10.16 -37.02 -18.66
N THR A 110 -10.01 -37.80 -17.60
CA THR A 110 -10.43 -37.40 -16.25
C THR A 110 -9.54 -36.29 -15.72
N LEU A 111 -10.13 -35.31 -15.03
CA LEU A 111 -9.39 -34.20 -14.43
C LEU A 111 -8.56 -34.66 -13.23
N VAL A 112 -7.33 -34.16 -13.14
CA VAL A 112 -6.38 -34.43 -12.05
C VAL A 112 -6.14 -33.14 -11.27
N THR A 113 -6.59 -33.08 -10.02
CA THR A 113 -6.48 -31.86 -9.19
C THR A 113 -5.40 -31.91 -8.14
N THR A 114 -4.84 -33.08 -7.85
CA THR A 114 -3.84 -33.27 -6.80
C THR A 114 -2.54 -33.78 -7.39
N PHE A 115 -1.44 -33.22 -6.92
CA PHE A 115 -0.10 -33.54 -7.41
C PHE A 115 0.70 -34.27 -6.33
N ASN A 116 1.33 -35.39 -6.68
CA ASN A 116 2.17 -36.17 -5.74
C ASN A 116 3.42 -35.39 -5.30
N LYS A 117 3.86 -34.45 -6.15
CA LYS A 117 4.93 -33.49 -5.88
C LYS A 117 4.49 -32.11 -6.35
N PRO A 118 4.94 -31.02 -5.72
CA PRO A 118 4.61 -29.69 -6.20
C PRO A 118 5.21 -29.45 -7.60
N VAL A 119 4.43 -28.82 -8.48
CA VAL A 119 4.97 -28.15 -9.66
C VAL A 119 5.49 -26.77 -9.25
N ILE A 120 6.51 -26.28 -9.93
CA ILE A 120 7.09 -24.97 -9.63
C ILE A 120 6.66 -24.00 -10.72
N PHE A 121 5.80 -23.06 -10.37
CA PHE A 121 5.49 -21.89 -11.17
C PHE A 121 6.60 -20.85 -11.01
N SER A 122 6.96 -20.19 -12.10
CA SER A 122 7.71 -18.95 -12.09
C SER A 122 7.25 -18.01 -13.19
N ILE A 123 7.23 -16.72 -12.91
CA ILE A 123 7.07 -15.65 -13.89
C ILE A 123 8.28 -14.73 -13.83
N THR A 124 8.89 -14.43 -14.98
CA THR A 124 9.96 -13.42 -15.10
C THR A 124 9.42 -12.25 -15.90
N ASN A 125 9.04 -11.16 -15.24
CA ASN A 125 8.43 -9.99 -15.87
C ASN A 125 8.98 -8.68 -15.24
N PRO A 126 9.28 -7.62 -16.01
CA PRO A 126 9.80 -6.36 -15.48
C PRO A 126 8.93 -5.66 -14.44
N ALA A 127 7.63 -5.94 -14.40
CA ALA A 127 6.72 -5.43 -13.38
C ALA A 127 7.00 -6.06 -12.00
N VAL A 128 7.42 -7.34 -11.96
CA VAL A 128 7.71 -8.05 -10.71
C VAL A 128 8.76 -7.29 -9.89
N ASN A 129 8.39 -6.96 -8.67
CA ASN A 129 9.18 -6.22 -7.71
C ASN A 129 8.90 -6.72 -6.28
N ALA A 130 9.48 -6.08 -5.25
CA ALA A 130 9.34 -6.54 -3.87
C ALA A 130 7.91 -6.45 -3.31
N ASP A 131 7.06 -5.64 -3.93
CA ASP A 131 5.67 -5.40 -3.52
C ASP A 131 4.68 -6.29 -4.28
N THR A 132 5.14 -7.07 -5.27
CA THR A 132 4.28 -7.96 -6.05
C THR A 132 3.63 -9.01 -5.17
N GLU A 133 2.32 -9.15 -5.31
CA GLU A 133 1.51 -10.12 -4.58
C GLU A 133 0.99 -11.23 -5.51
N TYR A 134 0.90 -12.42 -4.94
CA TYR A 134 0.45 -13.63 -5.60
C TYR A 134 -0.86 -14.08 -4.98
N TYR A 135 -1.90 -14.18 -5.81
CA TYR A 135 -3.28 -14.44 -5.38
C TYR A 135 -3.77 -15.78 -5.90
N ASP A 136 -4.53 -16.47 -5.07
CA ASP A 136 -5.43 -17.53 -5.49
C ASP A 136 -6.72 -16.90 -6.03
N ILE A 137 -7.22 -17.43 -7.14
CA ILE A 137 -8.48 -16.99 -7.77
C ILE A 137 -9.48 -18.16 -7.75
N SER A 138 -10.66 -17.91 -7.17
CA SER A 138 -11.77 -18.87 -7.23
C SER A 138 -12.35 -18.99 -8.66
N PRO A 139 -13.12 -20.05 -8.97
CA PRO A 139 -13.87 -20.13 -10.22
C PRO A 139 -14.83 -18.95 -10.47
N SER A 140 -15.31 -18.29 -9.41
CA SER A 140 -16.11 -17.07 -9.51
C SER A 140 -15.28 -15.78 -9.70
N GLY A 141 -13.96 -15.92 -9.89
CA GLY A 141 -13.03 -14.82 -10.11
C GLY A 141 -12.69 -14.02 -8.84
N GLN A 142 -12.92 -14.56 -7.63
CA GLN A 142 -12.62 -13.86 -6.38
C GLN A 142 -11.15 -14.07 -5.99
N TYR A 143 -10.49 -12.97 -5.61
CA TYR A 143 -9.10 -12.98 -5.17
C TYR A 143 -9.01 -13.31 -3.68
N ALA A 144 -8.07 -14.19 -3.35
CA ALA A 144 -7.59 -14.40 -1.99
C ALA A 144 -6.06 -14.37 -2.02
N LEU A 145 -5.44 -13.57 -1.13
CA LEU A 145 -3.97 -13.56 -1.04
C LEU A 145 -3.49 -14.98 -0.74
N ASN A 146 -2.52 -15.49 -1.51
CA ASN A 146 -2.06 -16.84 -1.32
C ASN A 146 -1.47 -16.98 0.10
N PRO A 147 -1.90 -17.98 0.89
CA PRO A 147 -1.47 -18.12 2.28
C PRO A 147 0.03 -18.43 2.43
N ILE A 148 0.67 -18.89 1.34
CA ILE A 148 2.09 -19.13 1.27
C ILE A 148 2.69 -18.08 0.33
N PRO A 149 3.49 -17.13 0.84
CA PRO A 149 4.10 -16.11 -0.01
C PRO A 149 4.93 -16.70 -1.14
N ALA A 150 4.88 -16.08 -2.32
CA ALA A 150 5.79 -16.39 -3.41
C ALA A 150 7.22 -15.92 -3.08
N THR A 151 8.21 -16.57 -3.67
CA THR A 151 9.61 -16.15 -3.58
C THR A 151 9.94 -15.21 -4.72
N ILE A 152 10.39 -14.00 -4.40
CA ILE A 152 10.78 -12.99 -5.39
C ILE A 152 12.30 -12.82 -5.38
N SER A 153 12.90 -12.87 -6.57
CA SER A 153 14.32 -12.63 -6.79
C SER A 153 14.50 -11.80 -8.06
N GLY A 154 14.90 -10.54 -7.90
CA GLY A 154 14.90 -9.57 -8.99
C GLY A 154 13.51 -9.42 -9.59
N THR A 155 13.40 -9.62 -10.91
CA THR A 155 12.15 -9.58 -11.68
C THR A 155 11.48 -10.94 -11.83
N THR A 156 11.81 -11.92 -10.97
CA THR A 156 11.24 -13.26 -11.02
C THR A 156 10.49 -13.58 -9.74
N LEU A 157 9.21 -13.92 -9.89
CA LEU A 157 8.37 -14.46 -8.83
C LEU A 157 8.22 -15.97 -9.05
N SER A 158 8.36 -16.76 -8.00
CA SER A 158 8.23 -18.23 -8.07
C SER A 158 7.43 -18.80 -6.91
N HIS A 159 6.68 -19.86 -7.17
CA HIS A 159 5.82 -20.49 -6.17
C HIS A 159 5.63 -21.99 -6.44
N ALA A 160 5.48 -22.77 -5.37
CA ALA A 160 5.28 -24.22 -5.45
C ALA A 160 3.79 -24.56 -5.34
N ILE A 161 3.21 -25.14 -6.38
CA ILE A 161 1.78 -25.46 -6.48
C ILE A 161 1.58 -26.98 -6.27
N LYS A 162 0.75 -27.35 -5.31
CA LYS A 162 0.47 -28.76 -4.95
C LYS A 162 -0.87 -29.29 -5.48
N ALA A 163 -1.75 -28.40 -5.91
CA ALA A 163 -3.08 -28.75 -6.38
C ALA A 163 -3.60 -27.72 -7.39
N ASP A 164 -4.41 -28.19 -8.33
CA ASP A 164 -5.10 -27.41 -9.36
C ASP A 164 -6.57 -27.24 -8.95
N THR A 165 -6.78 -26.50 -7.86
CA THR A 165 -8.12 -26.24 -7.29
C THR A 165 -8.52 -24.77 -7.37
N VAL A 166 -7.58 -23.91 -7.74
CA VAL A 166 -7.71 -22.46 -7.89
C VAL A 166 -6.92 -22.04 -9.14
N ALA A 167 -7.28 -20.92 -9.73
CA ALA A 167 -6.41 -20.22 -10.66
C ALA A 167 -5.53 -19.24 -9.90
N TRP A 168 -4.64 -18.53 -10.59
CA TRP A 168 -3.71 -17.61 -9.95
C TRP A 168 -3.59 -16.29 -10.70
N ALA A 169 -3.39 -15.21 -9.94
CA ALA A 169 -3.06 -13.90 -10.45
C ALA A 169 -1.81 -13.35 -9.77
N VAL A 170 -1.08 -12.53 -10.53
CA VAL A 170 0.04 -11.74 -10.06
C VAL A 170 -0.33 -10.28 -10.23
N ALA A 171 -0.30 -9.54 -9.13
CA ALA A 171 -0.69 -8.15 -9.10
C ALA A 171 0.30 -7.33 -8.30
N ASP A 172 0.54 -6.11 -8.76
CA ASP A 172 1.31 -5.10 -8.03
C ASP A 172 0.36 -4.10 -7.39
N PRO A 173 0.71 -3.48 -6.26
CA PRO A 173 -0.02 -2.33 -5.79
C PRO A 173 0.05 -1.21 -6.84
N THR A 174 -1.10 -0.69 -7.24
CA THR A 174 -1.19 0.57 -7.96
C THR A 174 -0.80 1.68 -6.99
N VAL A 175 0.41 2.19 -7.14
CA VAL A 175 0.89 3.31 -6.32
C VAL A 175 0.44 4.61 -6.97
N PRO A 176 -0.45 5.41 -6.34
CA PRO A 176 -0.90 6.67 -6.91
C PRO A 176 0.24 7.69 -6.95
N ASP A 177 0.37 8.44 -8.05
CA ASP A 177 1.24 9.61 -8.07
C ASP A 177 0.51 10.80 -7.44
N PHE A 178 0.71 11.01 -6.13
CA PHE A 178 -0.01 12.06 -5.39
C PHE A 178 0.27 13.50 -5.88
N THR A 179 1.27 13.70 -6.74
CA THR A 179 1.43 14.99 -7.45
C THR A 179 0.25 15.30 -8.38
N GLN A 180 -0.53 14.27 -8.76
CA GLN A 180 -1.75 14.37 -9.56
C GLN A 180 -3.03 14.33 -8.69
N HIS A 181 -2.90 14.14 -7.38
CA HIS A 181 -4.03 13.90 -6.46
C HIS A 181 -4.02 14.85 -5.25
N GLY A 182 -3.89 16.15 -5.50
CA GLY A 182 -4.01 17.18 -4.47
C GLY A 182 -2.70 17.61 -3.80
N PHE A 183 -1.59 16.88 -4.00
CA PHE A 183 -0.27 17.19 -3.42
C PHE A 183 0.79 17.50 -4.50
N PRO A 184 0.61 18.53 -5.35
CA PRO A 184 1.45 18.76 -6.53
C PRO A 184 2.90 19.16 -6.23
N ASN A 185 3.21 19.63 -5.02
CA ASN A 185 4.52 20.24 -4.73
C ASN A 185 5.43 19.27 -3.98
N VAL A 186 6.60 18.98 -4.54
CA VAL A 186 7.70 18.36 -3.80
C VAL A 186 8.34 19.43 -2.92
N ILE A 187 8.15 19.34 -1.60
CA ILE A 187 8.67 20.32 -0.64
C ILE A 187 10.05 19.94 -0.07
N ALA A 188 10.37 18.66 -0.08
CA ALA A 188 11.69 18.14 0.26
C ALA A 188 11.88 16.76 -0.38
N LYS A 189 13.14 16.35 -0.55
CA LYS A 189 13.47 15.00 -0.99
C LYS A 189 14.79 14.54 -0.41
N THR A 190 14.95 13.23 -0.34
CA THR A 190 16.21 12.58 0.05
C THR A 190 16.43 11.32 -0.79
N THR A 191 17.68 10.93 -0.96
CA THR A 191 18.02 9.64 -1.57
C THR A 191 18.29 8.65 -0.45
N PHE A 192 17.53 7.55 -0.44
CA PHE A 192 17.73 6.46 0.49
C PHE A 192 18.72 5.44 -0.09
N THR A 193 19.68 5.03 0.73
CA THR A 193 20.61 3.94 0.42
C THR A 193 20.31 2.75 1.33
N PRO A 194 20.07 1.53 0.81
CA PRO A 194 19.79 0.36 1.63
C PRO A 194 20.81 0.15 2.75
N GLY A 195 20.33 -0.12 3.96
CA GLY A 195 21.15 -0.30 5.15
C GLY A 195 21.57 1.00 5.86
N GLN A 196 21.16 2.17 5.37
CA GLN A 196 21.46 3.46 6.00
C GLN A 196 20.16 4.20 6.34
N ALA A 197 19.92 4.45 7.63
CA ALA A 197 18.81 5.30 8.04
C ALA A 197 19.06 6.74 7.59
N THR A 198 18.00 7.44 7.23
CA THR A 198 18.05 8.85 6.79
C THR A 198 16.76 9.55 7.23
N SER A 199 16.63 10.84 6.91
CA SER A 199 15.39 11.57 7.11
C SER A 199 15.16 12.59 6.00
N VAL A 200 13.91 13.03 5.88
CA VAL A 200 13.51 14.16 5.05
C VAL A 200 12.64 15.09 5.89
N SER A 201 12.85 16.41 5.79
CA SER A 201 12.08 17.38 6.57
C SER A 201 11.83 18.68 5.80
N ALA A 202 10.64 19.23 5.99
CA ALA A 202 10.23 20.56 5.53
C ALA A 202 8.92 20.96 6.23
N ASN A 203 8.68 22.27 6.39
CA ASN A 203 7.42 22.83 6.88
C ASN A 203 6.87 22.21 8.18
N GLY A 204 7.76 21.90 9.13
CA GLY A 204 7.36 21.28 10.41
C GLY A 204 7.07 19.78 10.32
N ILE A 205 7.24 19.16 9.16
CA ILE A 205 7.15 17.72 8.94
C ILE A 205 8.57 17.16 8.91
N THR A 206 8.83 16.11 9.68
CA THR A 206 10.04 15.29 9.64
C THR A 206 9.64 13.84 9.46
N VAL A 207 10.25 13.15 8.51
CA VAL A 207 10.05 11.72 8.28
C VAL A 207 11.37 11.02 8.50
N ASP A 208 11.44 10.24 9.57
CA ASP A 208 12.58 9.36 9.86
C ASP A 208 12.40 8.06 9.06
N ILE A 209 13.40 7.70 8.26
CA ILE A 209 13.37 6.55 7.36
C ILE A 209 14.41 5.52 7.86
N PRO A 210 13.96 4.42 8.52
CA PRO A 210 14.85 3.38 9.01
C PRO A 210 15.73 2.71 7.94
N ALA A 211 16.88 2.17 8.37
CA ALA A 211 17.87 1.53 7.50
C ALA A 211 17.34 0.32 6.70
N ASN A 212 16.29 -0.32 7.20
CA ASN A 212 15.66 -1.49 6.60
C ASN A 212 14.34 -1.19 5.90
N THR A 213 13.96 0.08 5.67
CA THR A 213 12.71 0.47 5.01
C THR A 213 12.66 0.01 3.55
N PHE A 214 13.78 0.08 2.82
CA PHE A 214 13.84 -0.35 1.41
C PHE A 214 15.04 -1.26 1.15
N SER A 215 14.86 -2.23 0.24
CA SER A 215 15.89 -3.16 -0.20
C SER A 215 16.67 -2.68 -1.44
N THR A 216 16.18 -1.63 -2.10
CA THR A 216 16.81 -0.99 -3.26
C THR A 216 16.96 0.52 -3.03
N PRO A 217 17.90 1.20 -3.71
CA PRO A 217 17.99 2.66 -3.63
C PRO A 217 16.71 3.32 -4.15
N VAL A 218 16.18 4.26 -3.37
CA VAL A 218 14.97 5.02 -3.75
C VAL A 218 15.21 6.53 -3.60
N THR A 219 14.48 7.32 -4.37
CA THR A 219 14.28 8.74 -4.12
C THR A 219 12.98 8.88 -3.34
N PHE A 220 13.05 9.44 -2.13
CA PHE A 220 11.89 9.68 -1.28
C PHE A 220 11.55 11.16 -1.32
N GLU A 221 10.40 11.50 -1.88
CA GLU A 221 9.89 12.86 -2.00
C GLU A 221 8.75 13.09 -1.01
N LEU A 222 8.88 14.16 -0.22
CA LEU A 222 7.82 14.66 0.64
C LEU A 222 7.00 15.69 -0.14
N LEU A 223 5.71 15.43 -0.26
CA LEU A 223 4.78 16.23 -1.04
C LEU A 223 3.86 17.05 -0.13
N GLN A 224 3.39 18.19 -0.63
CA GLN A 224 2.38 19.02 0.02
C GLN A 224 1.47 19.69 -1.02
N GLY A 225 0.20 19.85 -0.67
CA GLY A 225 -0.82 20.55 -1.43
C GLY A 225 -1.17 21.92 -0.88
N PRO A 226 -2.00 22.69 -1.62
CA PRO A 226 -2.61 23.89 -1.05
C PRO A 226 -3.64 23.48 0.03
N ILE A 227 -3.37 23.78 1.29
CA ILE A 227 -4.22 23.38 2.43
C ILE A 227 -5.71 23.77 2.25
N ALA A 228 -5.98 24.87 1.56
CA ALA A 228 -7.32 25.35 1.25
C ALA A 228 -8.14 24.34 0.43
N ASN A 229 -7.49 23.56 -0.44
CA ASN A 229 -8.16 22.55 -1.27
C ASN A 229 -8.79 21.43 -0.45
N PHE A 230 -8.28 21.20 0.76
CA PHE A 230 -8.76 20.17 1.66
C PHE A 230 -9.92 20.64 2.55
N THR A 231 -10.22 21.94 2.57
CA THR A 231 -11.23 22.51 3.47
C THR A 231 -12.66 22.10 3.09
N ALA A 232 -12.96 21.95 1.79
CA ALA A 232 -14.31 21.65 1.31
C ALA A 232 -14.83 20.28 1.76
N ASN A 233 -13.93 19.31 1.92
CA ASN A 233 -14.25 17.93 2.30
C ASN A 233 -13.89 17.60 3.75
N ALA A 234 -13.36 18.58 4.50
CA ALA A 234 -13.00 18.38 5.89
C ALA A 234 -14.25 18.06 6.74
N PRO A 235 -14.17 17.13 7.69
CA PRO A 235 -15.28 16.83 8.58
C PRO A 235 -15.80 18.05 9.34
N SER A 236 -17.11 18.10 9.60
CA SER A 236 -17.74 19.23 10.30
C SER A 236 -17.03 19.56 11.62
N SER A 237 -16.85 20.85 11.92
CA SER A 237 -16.13 21.39 13.09
C SER A 237 -14.60 21.19 13.11
N GLN A 238 -14.03 20.64 12.05
CA GLN A 238 -12.58 20.49 11.88
C GLN A 238 -12.08 21.39 10.75
N ALA A 239 -10.87 21.94 10.92
CA ALA A 239 -10.17 22.68 9.89
C ALA A 239 -8.83 21.99 9.59
N PRO A 240 -8.47 21.79 8.30
CA PRO A 240 -7.13 21.32 7.93
C PRO A 240 -6.05 22.29 8.44
N VAL A 241 -5.02 21.77 9.09
CA VAL A 241 -3.90 22.58 9.61
C VAL A 241 -2.60 22.31 8.85
N THR A 242 -2.43 21.08 8.36
CA THR A 242 -1.31 20.70 7.50
C THR A 242 -1.67 19.39 6.77
N ASP A 243 -0.99 19.16 5.67
CA ASP A 243 -1.22 18.06 4.76
C ASP A 243 0.13 17.60 4.21
N PHE A 244 0.24 16.31 3.89
CA PHE A 244 1.41 15.76 3.24
C PHE A 244 1.10 14.45 2.52
N ALA A 245 1.95 14.08 1.57
CA ALA A 245 1.96 12.75 0.96
C ALA A 245 3.39 12.34 0.63
N PHE A 246 3.60 11.09 0.23
CA PHE A 246 4.90 10.61 -0.22
C PHE A 246 4.85 10.23 -1.69
N LYS A 247 5.96 10.50 -2.39
CA LYS A 247 6.27 9.89 -3.68
C LYS A 247 7.61 9.23 -3.57
N VAL A 248 7.62 7.90 -3.63
CA VAL A 248 8.84 7.10 -3.49
C VAL A 248 9.11 6.46 -4.83
N ILE A 249 10.30 6.71 -5.38
CA ILE A 249 10.68 6.29 -6.72
C ILE A 249 11.84 5.31 -6.60
N ASN A 250 11.70 4.11 -7.17
CA ASN A 250 12.81 3.17 -7.31
C ASN A 250 13.82 3.74 -8.31
N ASN A 251 15.07 3.95 -7.88
CA ASN A 251 16.08 4.60 -8.72
C ASN A 251 16.59 3.71 -9.87
N GLN A 252 16.31 2.40 -9.83
CA GLN A 252 16.71 1.45 -10.88
C GLN A 252 15.64 1.33 -11.97
N THR A 253 14.37 1.25 -11.58
CA THR A 253 13.25 1.00 -12.50
C THR A 253 12.47 2.25 -12.87
N GLY A 254 12.57 3.32 -12.09
CA GLY A 254 11.73 4.51 -12.20
C GLY A 254 10.29 4.29 -11.72
N ALA A 255 9.95 3.09 -11.24
CA ALA A 255 8.61 2.78 -10.73
C ALA A 255 8.35 3.44 -9.37
N LEU A 256 7.09 3.74 -9.09
CA LEU A 256 6.66 4.17 -7.77
C LEU A 256 6.67 2.99 -6.80
N VAL A 257 7.08 3.23 -5.56
CA VAL A 257 7.14 2.25 -4.47
C VAL A 257 6.03 2.57 -3.47
N GLY A 258 5.15 1.61 -3.25
CA GLY A 258 3.94 1.80 -2.46
C GLY A 258 4.06 1.26 -1.05
N LYS A 259 4.91 0.25 -0.82
CA LYS A 259 5.01 -0.47 0.45
C LYS A 259 6.42 -0.42 1.01
N PHE A 260 6.52 -0.37 2.34
CA PHE A 260 7.78 -0.23 3.05
C PHE A 260 8.07 -1.50 3.86
N ASN A 261 9.30 -2.01 3.80
CA ASN A 261 9.72 -3.19 4.59
C ASN A 261 9.76 -2.90 6.10
N ALA A 262 9.88 -1.62 6.48
CA ALA A 262 9.79 -1.13 7.84
C ALA A 262 9.15 0.26 7.83
N ALA A 263 8.23 0.51 8.76
CA ALA A 263 7.50 1.77 8.80
C ALA A 263 8.44 2.97 8.96
N VAL A 264 8.20 4.02 8.18
CA VAL A 264 8.79 5.34 8.41
C VAL A 264 8.05 6.03 9.55
N ILE A 265 8.73 6.91 10.28
CA ILE A 265 8.10 7.66 11.37
C ILE A 265 7.91 9.11 10.95
N ALA A 266 6.67 9.50 10.70
CA ALA A 266 6.32 10.90 10.46
C ALA A 266 6.11 11.61 11.80
N LYS A 267 6.71 12.80 11.93
CA LYS A 267 6.54 13.74 13.05
C LYS A 267 6.17 15.09 12.47
N ILE A 268 5.06 15.64 12.95
CA ILE A 268 4.47 16.88 12.43
C ILE A 268 4.27 17.83 13.60
N THR A 269 5.03 18.92 13.60
CA THR A 269 4.97 19.98 14.62
C THR A 269 4.28 21.20 14.02
N ASN A 270 3.15 21.59 14.61
CA ASN A 270 2.39 22.79 14.20
C ASN A 270 1.60 23.31 15.42
N SER A 271 1.68 24.61 15.70
CA SER A 271 1.06 25.23 16.87
C SER A 271 -0.47 25.07 16.96
N GLN A 272 -1.13 24.69 15.86
CA GLN A 272 -2.57 24.40 15.83
C GLN A 272 -2.90 22.95 16.18
N ILE A 273 -1.90 22.05 16.22
CA ILE A 273 -2.06 20.66 16.67
C ILE A 273 -2.24 20.65 18.19
N ASN A 274 -3.18 19.84 18.66
CA ASN A 274 -3.50 19.65 20.06
C ASN A 274 -4.15 18.28 20.27
N SER A 275 -4.53 17.96 21.51
CA SER A 275 -5.12 16.65 21.86
C SER A 275 -6.47 16.35 21.16
N ALA A 276 -7.14 17.35 20.58
CA ALA A 276 -8.37 17.17 19.83
C ALA A 276 -8.16 17.07 18.30
N SER A 277 -6.92 17.17 17.83
CA SER A 277 -6.60 17.01 16.41
C SER A 277 -6.85 15.58 15.92
N LYS A 278 -7.11 15.46 14.62
CA LYS A 278 -7.41 14.22 13.92
C LYS A 278 -6.44 14.02 12.76
N TYR A 279 -6.16 12.74 12.48
CA TYR A 279 -5.27 12.31 11.42
C TYR A 279 -6.08 11.50 10.42
N TRP A 280 -6.14 11.99 9.18
CA TRP A 280 -6.99 11.44 8.13
C TRP A 280 -6.16 10.95 6.97
N ASP A 281 -6.55 9.80 6.43
CA ASP A 281 -6.09 9.34 5.13
C ASP A 281 -6.89 10.05 4.04
N ILE A 282 -6.20 10.42 2.97
CA ILE A 282 -6.76 11.02 1.77
C ILE A 282 -6.55 10.05 0.61
N THR A 283 -7.65 9.53 0.08
CA THR A 283 -7.62 8.65 -1.10
C THR A 283 -7.22 9.44 -2.36
N PRO A 284 -6.83 8.77 -3.46
CA PRO A 284 -6.57 9.46 -4.73
C PRO A 284 -7.74 10.27 -5.29
N SER A 285 -8.98 9.98 -4.87
CA SER A 285 -10.17 10.77 -5.20
C SER A 285 -10.35 12.02 -4.32
N GLY A 286 -9.47 12.27 -3.35
CA GLY A 286 -9.56 13.38 -2.40
C GLY A 286 -10.54 13.15 -1.25
N THR A 287 -10.93 11.89 -1.00
CA THR A 287 -11.90 11.54 0.06
C THR A 287 -11.18 11.34 1.39
N TYR A 288 -11.75 11.91 2.46
CA TYR A 288 -11.30 11.69 3.83
C TYR A 288 -11.72 10.31 4.35
N GLN A 289 -10.76 9.57 4.89
CA GLN A 289 -10.98 8.34 5.64
C GLN A 289 -10.28 8.42 6.99
N ALA A 290 -10.93 7.93 8.04
CA ALA A 290 -10.29 7.88 9.35
C ALA A 290 -9.12 6.89 9.29
N ASN A 291 -7.92 7.33 9.69
CA ASN A 291 -6.79 6.41 9.74
C ASN A 291 -7.07 5.33 10.80
N PRO A 292 -6.88 4.03 10.47
CA PRO A 292 -7.19 2.93 11.39
C PRO A 292 -6.26 2.90 12.62
N ILE A 293 -5.10 3.56 12.55
CA ILE A 293 -4.12 3.65 13.62
C ILE A 293 -4.12 5.09 14.13
N ALA A 294 -4.48 5.27 15.40
CA ALA A 294 -4.46 6.59 16.01
C ALA A 294 -3.01 7.14 16.11
N PRO A 295 -2.80 8.44 15.84
CA PRO A 295 -1.50 9.06 16.03
C PRO A 295 -1.19 9.29 17.52
N THR A 296 0.08 9.44 17.85
CA THR A 296 0.52 9.92 19.16
C THR A 296 0.66 11.44 19.11
N ILE A 297 0.00 12.17 20.02
CA ILE A 297 0.12 13.63 20.11
C ILE A 297 0.77 14.01 21.45
N THR A 298 1.84 14.79 21.41
CA THR A 298 2.51 15.34 22.59
C THR A 298 2.78 16.82 22.35
N GLY A 299 2.12 17.70 23.12
CA GLY A 299 2.16 19.13 22.88
C GLY A 299 1.56 19.49 21.52
N ASP A 300 2.36 20.17 20.70
CA ASP A 300 2.04 20.60 19.33
C ASP A 300 2.56 19.64 18.25
N THR A 301 3.03 18.46 18.66
CA THR A 301 3.65 17.48 17.77
C THR A 301 2.83 16.20 17.69
N LEU A 302 2.47 15.82 16.47
CA LEU A 302 1.83 14.56 16.11
C LEU A 302 2.87 13.60 15.52
N SER A 303 2.92 12.36 15.99
CA SER A 303 3.78 11.29 15.46
C SER A 303 2.97 10.09 15.03
N HIS A 304 3.29 9.51 13.86
CA HIS A 304 2.59 8.35 13.31
C HIS A 304 3.54 7.45 12.50
N PRO A 305 3.49 6.11 12.67
CA PRO A 305 4.22 5.17 11.82
C PRO A 305 3.46 4.90 10.51
N ILE A 306 4.15 5.02 9.38
CA ILE A 306 3.58 4.82 8.05
C ILE A 306 4.31 3.66 7.36
N ASP A 307 3.56 2.65 6.94
CA ASP A 307 4.06 1.43 6.29
C ASP A 307 3.89 1.43 4.75
N ALA A 308 3.15 2.40 4.21
CA ALA A 308 2.88 2.50 2.79
C ALA A 308 2.63 3.95 2.33
N ALA A 309 2.95 4.23 1.06
CA ALA A 309 2.65 5.47 0.34
C ALA A 309 1.37 5.36 -0.52
N ALA A 310 0.36 4.63 -0.03
CA ALA A 310 -0.88 4.38 -0.78
C ALA A 310 -1.91 5.54 -0.68
N VAL A 311 -1.74 6.41 0.31
CA VAL A 311 -2.64 7.54 0.61
C VAL A 311 -1.84 8.82 0.86
N GLY A 312 -2.51 9.97 0.75
CA GLY A 312 -2.04 11.20 1.37
C GLY A 312 -2.59 11.34 2.79
N TRP A 313 -2.13 12.34 3.53
CA TRP A 313 -2.58 12.60 4.89
C TRP A 313 -2.94 14.06 5.09
N VAL A 314 -4.00 14.29 5.85
CA VAL A 314 -4.37 15.62 6.34
C VAL A 314 -4.56 15.55 7.84
N ILE A 315 -3.93 16.48 8.55
CA ILE A 315 -4.18 16.71 9.96
C ILE A 315 -5.20 17.82 10.07
N THR A 316 -6.26 17.57 10.83
CA THR A 316 -7.24 18.60 11.17
C THR A 316 -7.22 18.89 12.65
N SER A 317 -7.57 20.11 13.02
CA SER A 317 -7.84 20.50 14.41
C SER A 317 -9.23 21.08 14.50
N PRO A 318 -9.85 21.11 15.70
CA PRO A 318 -11.08 21.85 15.90
C PRO A 318 -10.92 23.25 15.36
N ALA A 319 -11.84 23.66 14.48
CA ALA A 319 -11.84 25.03 14.00
C ALA A 319 -11.95 25.92 15.24
N VAL A 320 -10.91 26.72 15.51
CA VAL A 320 -11.09 27.81 16.45
C VAL A 320 -12.15 28.67 15.78
N HIS A 321 -13.39 28.60 16.27
CA HIS A 321 -14.35 29.65 16.01
C HIS A 321 -13.65 30.91 16.50
N GLN A 322 -13.00 31.65 15.60
CA GLN A 322 -12.74 33.05 15.81
C GLN A 322 -14.10 33.58 16.24
N ALA A 323 -14.24 33.88 17.53
CA ALA A 323 -15.41 34.54 18.02
C ALA A 323 -15.40 35.89 17.29
N THR A 324 -16.07 35.96 16.14
CA THR A 324 -16.56 37.22 15.61
C THR A 324 -17.58 37.66 16.62
N SER A 325 -17.09 38.29 17.70
CA SER A 325 -17.95 38.95 18.66
C SER A 325 -18.80 39.91 17.84
N PRO A 326 -20.13 39.75 17.76
CA PRO A 326 -20.93 40.84 17.24
C PRO A 326 -20.71 41.99 18.21
N VAL A 327 -20.16 43.10 17.71
CA VAL A 327 -20.20 44.38 18.43
C VAL A 327 -21.67 44.77 18.51
N THR A 328 -22.34 44.23 19.52
CA THR A 328 -23.75 44.49 19.79
C THR A 328 -23.78 45.74 20.65
N GLY A 329 -24.05 46.87 20.01
CA GLY A 329 -24.69 48.05 20.57
C GLY A 329 -24.06 48.69 21.83
N LEU A 330 -23.66 49.96 21.69
CA LEU A 330 -23.63 50.88 22.84
C LEU A 330 -24.94 50.77 23.64
N PRO A 331 -24.93 50.44 24.93
CA PRO A 331 -26.04 50.79 25.80
C PRO A 331 -25.94 52.29 26.11
N ILE A 332 -26.93 53.05 25.63
CA ILE A 332 -27.18 54.42 26.08
C ILE A 332 -27.58 54.31 27.56
N ALA A 333 -26.79 54.93 28.43
CA ALA A 333 -27.04 54.98 29.87
C ALA A 333 -28.32 55.77 30.21
N PRO A 334 -28.95 55.48 31.35
CA PRO A 334 -29.47 56.51 32.22
C PRO A 334 -28.53 56.72 33.42
N ILE A 335 -28.04 57.95 33.50
CA ILE A 335 -27.31 58.56 34.61
C ILE A 335 -28.18 58.51 35.87
N LEU A 336 -27.66 57.98 36.98
CA LEU A 336 -28.02 58.39 38.35
C LEU A 336 -27.02 57.79 39.36
N GLY A 337 -26.29 58.66 40.05
CA GLY A 337 -25.74 58.37 41.38
C GLY A 337 -24.26 57.98 41.48
N GLY A 338 -23.40 59.00 41.67
CA GLY A 338 -22.31 58.96 42.65
C GLY A 338 -21.00 58.26 42.28
N GLY A 339 -19.90 59.03 42.33
CA GLY A 339 -18.59 58.49 42.73
C GLY A 339 -17.49 58.50 41.68
N ALA A 340 -16.80 59.64 41.60
CA ALA A 340 -15.34 59.76 41.54
C ALA A 340 -14.53 58.98 40.48
N VAL A 341 -13.91 59.78 39.60
CA VAL A 341 -12.48 59.74 39.24
C VAL A 341 -12.05 58.65 38.24
N MET A 342 -11.70 59.07 37.01
CA MET A 342 -10.33 58.97 36.49
C MET A 342 -10.19 59.44 35.02
N VAL A 343 -9.26 60.38 34.83
CA VAL A 343 -8.34 60.55 33.69
C VAL A 343 -8.88 61.11 32.37
N LEU A 344 -8.67 62.43 32.25
CA LEU A 344 -8.38 63.17 31.03
C LEU A 344 -7.25 62.52 30.22
N ALA A 345 -7.41 62.41 28.89
CA ALA A 345 -6.58 63.13 27.91
C ALA A 345 -6.78 62.60 26.48
N GLY A 346 -7.03 63.54 25.56
CA GLY A 346 -6.47 63.48 24.21
C GLY A 346 -7.35 62.88 23.12
N LEU A 347 -8.14 63.71 22.44
CA LEU A 347 -7.83 64.07 21.05
C LEU A 347 -8.71 65.24 20.60
N TYR A 348 -8.07 66.37 20.37
CA TYR A 348 -8.65 67.56 19.75
C TYR A 348 -8.54 67.38 18.24
N LEU A 349 -9.67 67.32 17.52
CA LEU A 349 -9.65 67.44 16.06
C LEU A 349 -10.94 68.09 15.53
N VAL A 350 -10.72 69.22 14.86
CA VAL A 350 -11.58 69.92 13.88
C VAL A 350 -12.76 70.67 14.55
N VAL A 351 -12.98 71.96 14.30
CA VAL A 351 -13.70 72.44 13.10
C VAL A 351 -13.40 73.92 12.81
N ARG A 352 -12.98 74.16 11.57
CA ARG A 352 -13.13 75.40 10.81
C ARG A 352 -14.57 75.92 10.88
N LYS A 353 -14.76 77.21 11.15
CA LYS A 353 -15.83 77.96 10.49
C LYS A 353 -15.42 79.42 10.33
N GLY A 354 -15.28 79.84 9.08
CA GLY A 354 -15.31 81.25 8.72
C GLY A 354 -16.76 81.74 8.59
N ALA A 355 -16.93 83.05 8.78
CA ALA A 355 -17.87 83.92 8.09
C ALA A 355 -17.44 85.36 8.44
N VAL A 356 -16.85 86.12 7.52
CA VAL A 356 -17.48 86.94 6.46
C VAL A 356 -17.78 88.36 6.97
N HIS A 357 -17.01 89.28 6.37
CA HIS A 357 -17.12 90.75 6.24
C HIS A 357 -17.34 91.64 7.46
#